data_AF-A0A165R4T5-F1
#
_entry.id   AF-A0A165R4T5-F1
#
_cell.length_a   1.000
_cell.length_b   1.000
_cell.length_c   1.000
_cell.angle_alpha   90.00
_cell.angle_beta   90.00
_cell.angle_gamma   90.00
#
_symmetry.space_group_name_H-M   'P 1'
#
loop_
_entity.id
_entity.type
_entity.pdbx_description
1 polymer ?
#
loop_
_entity_poly.entity_id
_entity_poly.type
_entity_poly.pdbx_seq_one_letter_code
_entity_poly.pdbx_strand_id
1 'polypeptide(L)'
;MQFIATALLALTALVGQATAMPARLVRRQDVVSVHGTIDAPAEAAAIAPGATFDFEFDSVNYCESGYEPIVVYLFANEPDVSDMNTDGSFPESAYLYEFGEWLIPNFGLSPQQSPPPPPSNLTMPDFSQASTNPTTYSDATFYITVVETYLDCPGDVAKEFGVTTSSIVYNATSS
;
A
#
# COMPACT_ATOMS: atom_id res chain seq x y z
N MET A 1 23.79 -78.72 -23.28
CA MET A 1 24.68 -77.59 -23.67
C MET A 1 23.82 -76.35 -23.76
N GLN A 2 24.26 -75.26 -23.13
CA GLN A 2 23.71 -73.91 -23.17
C GLN A 2 23.15 -73.51 -24.55
N PHE A 3 22.12 -72.66 -24.60
CA PHE A 3 22.30 -71.26 -24.99
C PHE A 3 21.15 -70.40 -24.47
N ILE A 4 21.54 -69.35 -23.75
CA ILE A 4 20.74 -68.28 -23.17
C ILE A 4 20.46 -67.25 -24.27
N ALA A 5 19.22 -66.78 -24.40
CA ALA A 5 18.88 -65.61 -25.20
C ALA A 5 18.10 -64.61 -24.36
N THR A 6 18.85 -63.69 -23.75
CA THR A 6 18.38 -62.43 -23.16
C THR A 6 17.91 -61.47 -24.25
N ALA A 7 16.69 -60.95 -24.13
CA ALA A 7 16.21 -59.82 -24.94
C ALA A 7 15.89 -58.63 -24.02
N LEU A 8 16.57 -57.52 -24.32
CA LEU A 8 16.60 -56.23 -23.64
C LEU A 8 15.22 -55.54 -23.57
N LEU A 9 14.83 -55.07 -22.39
CA LEU A 9 13.83 -54.01 -22.23
C LEU A 9 14.54 -52.65 -22.35
N ALA A 10 14.24 -51.89 -23.39
CA ALA A 10 14.70 -50.51 -23.54
C ALA A 10 13.77 -49.59 -22.73
N LEU A 11 14.30 -49.00 -21.66
CA LEU A 11 13.64 -47.96 -20.88
C LEU A 11 14.11 -46.59 -21.39
N THR A 12 13.29 -45.92 -22.20
CA THR A 12 13.54 -44.54 -22.63
C THR A 12 13.20 -43.57 -21.50
N ALA A 13 14.22 -43.01 -20.85
CA ALA A 13 14.06 -41.91 -19.91
C ALA A 13 13.88 -40.58 -20.67
N LEU A 14 12.68 -39.99 -20.57
CA LEU A 14 12.42 -38.63 -21.04
C LEU A 14 12.95 -37.64 -19.98
N VAL A 15 14.12 -37.04 -20.22
CA VAL A 15 14.63 -35.95 -19.38
C VAL A 15 14.01 -34.65 -19.89
N GLY A 16 12.97 -34.16 -19.22
CA GLY A 16 12.43 -32.82 -19.44
C GLY A 16 13.42 -31.79 -18.89
N GLN A 17 14.04 -31.00 -19.75
CA GLN A 17 14.83 -29.84 -19.33
C GLN A 17 13.86 -28.71 -18.98
N ALA A 18 13.65 -28.48 -17.68
CA ALA A 18 13.06 -27.25 -17.21
C ALA A 18 14.10 -26.13 -17.38
N THR A 19 13.97 -25.32 -18.42
CA THR A 19 14.73 -24.07 -18.55
C THR A 19 14.19 -23.09 -17.51
N ALA A 20 14.82 -23.06 -16.33
CA ALA A 20 14.60 -21.98 -15.37
C ALA A 20 15.04 -20.67 -16.04
N MET A 21 14.08 -19.80 -16.35
CA MET A 21 14.41 -18.44 -16.78
C MET A 21 15.15 -17.74 -15.63
N PRO A 22 16.23 -17.00 -15.90
CA PRO A 22 16.86 -16.19 -14.87
C PRO A 22 15.84 -15.16 -14.37
N ALA A 23 15.39 -15.30 -13.14
CA ALA A 23 14.64 -14.24 -12.47
C ALA A 23 15.55 -13.01 -12.42
N ARG A 24 15.16 -11.94 -13.10
CA ARG A 24 15.81 -10.64 -12.94
C ARG A 24 15.63 -10.25 -11.48
N LEU A 25 16.72 -10.18 -10.72
CA LEU A 25 16.71 -9.61 -9.36
C LEU A 25 16.26 -8.16 -9.50
N VAL A 26 15.00 -7.90 -9.17
CA VAL A 26 14.49 -6.54 -8.98
C VAL A 26 15.04 -6.09 -7.63
N ARG A 27 15.65 -4.90 -7.60
CA ARG A 27 16.11 -4.30 -6.34
C ARG A 27 14.89 -4.20 -5.41
N ARG A 28 15.04 -4.67 -4.16
CA ARG A 28 13.97 -4.69 -3.15
C ARG A 28 13.43 -3.26 -2.98
N GLN A 29 12.11 -3.12 -2.86
CA GLN A 29 11.51 -1.88 -2.41
C GLN A 29 12.12 -1.49 -1.05
N ASP A 30 12.45 -0.23 -0.87
CA ASP A 30 13.04 0.26 0.36
C ASP A 30 12.00 1.14 1.06
N VAL A 31 11.44 0.62 2.16
CA VAL A 31 10.60 1.39 3.07
C VAL A 31 11.51 2.03 4.10
N VAL A 32 11.58 3.36 4.07
CA VAL A 32 12.48 4.12 4.93
C VAL A 32 11.85 4.32 6.30
N SER A 33 12.68 4.34 7.34
CA SER A 33 12.21 4.56 8.72
C SER A 33 11.97 6.04 9.06
N VAL A 34 12.23 6.94 8.11
CA VAL A 34 12.02 8.39 8.26
C VAL A 34 10.95 8.77 7.24
N HIS A 35 9.77 9.09 7.73
CA HIS A 35 8.57 9.37 6.95
C HIS A 35 7.72 10.43 7.66
N GLY A 36 6.66 10.90 7.01
CA GLY A 36 5.76 11.93 7.53
C GLY A 36 4.92 11.50 8.74
N THR A 37 4.04 12.39 9.16
CA THR A 37 3.06 12.17 10.24
C THR A 37 1.64 12.49 9.80
N ILE A 38 0.68 11.70 10.31
CA ILE A 38 -0.74 12.03 10.21
C ILE A 38 -1.08 12.88 11.42
N ASP A 39 -1.28 14.18 11.21
CA ASP A 39 -1.59 15.15 12.27
C ASP A 39 -3.10 15.23 12.53
N ALA A 40 -3.91 14.97 11.49
CA ALA A 40 -5.34 14.77 11.60
C ALA A 40 -5.82 13.62 10.69
N PRO A 41 -6.75 12.75 11.16
CA PRO A 41 -7.38 12.81 12.48
C PRO A 41 -6.43 12.36 13.60
N ALA A 42 -6.74 12.76 14.84
CA ALA A 42 -5.99 12.30 16.01
C ALA A 42 -6.12 10.78 16.19
N GLU A 43 -5.10 10.17 16.78
CA GLU A 43 -5.10 8.75 17.13
C GLU A 43 -6.36 8.36 17.93
N ALA A 44 -6.98 7.24 17.55
CA ALA A 44 -8.23 6.73 18.07
C ALA A 44 -9.45 7.68 17.93
N ALA A 45 -9.39 8.67 17.04
CA ALA A 45 -10.55 9.53 16.78
C ALA A 45 -11.77 8.71 16.35
N ALA A 46 -12.93 9.02 16.94
CA ALA A 46 -14.20 8.42 16.56
C ALA A 46 -14.76 9.09 15.30
N ILE A 47 -14.98 8.31 14.24
CA ILE A 47 -15.48 8.81 12.96
C ILE A 47 -16.69 7.96 12.53
N ALA A 48 -17.83 8.63 12.31
CA ALA A 48 -19.06 7.96 11.91
C ALA A 48 -19.05 7.59 10.41
N PRO A 49 -19.79 6.55 9.98
CA PRO A 49 -20.01 6.25 8.57
C PRO A 49 -20.55 7.47 7.82
N GLY A 50 -19.97 7.81 6.67
CA GLY A 50 -20.38 8.96 5.86
C GLY A 50 -20.00 10.32 6.44
N ALA A 51 -19.36 10.38 7.61
CA ALA A 51 -18.92 11.65 8.19
C ALA A 51 -17.71 12.22 7.45
N THR A 52 -17.68 13.54 7.33
CA THR A 52 -16.48 14.27 6.93
C THR A 52 -15.58 14.46 8.15
N PHE A 53 -14.28 14.27 7.98
CA PHE A 53 -13.26 14.47 9.00
C PHE A 53 -12.08 15.28 8.45
N ASP A 54 -11.34 15.95 9.34
CA ASP A 54 -10.14 16.69 8.98
C ASP A 54 -9.01 15.71 8.62
N PHE A 55 -8.31 16.03 7.53
CA PHE A 55 -7.13 15.28 7.09
C PHE A 55 -5.96 16.24 6.95
N GLU A 56 -4.89 15.96 7.69
CA GLU A 56 -3.66 16.72 7.68
C GLU A 56 -2.49 15.76 7.76
N PHE A 57 -1.56 15.88 6.81
CA PHE A 57 -0.37 15.05 6.71
C PHE A 57 0.85 15.96 6.56
N ASP A 58 1.81 15.83 7.46
CA ASP A 58 3.08 16.54 7.42
C ASP A 58 4.15 15.64 6.82
N SER A 59 4.60 15.97 5.61
CA SER A 59 5.66 15.23 4.92
C SER A 59 7.03 15.71 5.36
N VAL A 60 7.96 14.76 5.57
CA VAL A 60 9.36 15.07 5.86
C VAL A 60 10.16 15.43 4.60
N ASN A 61 9.58 15.28 3.41
CA ASN A 61 10.23 15.49 2.11
C ASN A 61 11.59 14.80 2.02
N TYR A 62 11.61 13.48 2.27
CA TYR A 62 12.83 12.71 2.53
C TYR A 62 13.90 12.86 1.43
N CYS A 63 13.47 12.89 0.16
CA CYS A 63 14.38 13.03 -0.99
C CYS A 63 14.39 14.42 -1.62
N GLU A 64 13.90 15.43 -0.91
CA GLU A 64 13.87 16.82 -1.36
C GLU A 64 13.21 17.00 -2.75
N SER A 65 12.19 16.18 -3.03
CA SER A 65 11.42 16.24 -4.26
C SER A 65 10.60 17.52 -4.31
N GLY A 66 10.53 18.18 -5.47
CA GLY A 66 9.67 19.36 -5.63
C GLY A 66 8.18 19.03 -5.46
N TYR A 67 7.81 17.81 -5.82
CA TYR A 67 6.47 17.29 -5.67
C TYR A 67 6.53 15.86 -5.16
N GLU A 68 5.81 15.57 -4.08
CA GLU A 68 5.81 14.26 -3.44
C GLU A 68 4.45 13.59 -3.58
N PRO A 69 4.35 12.46 -4.30
CA PRO A 69 3.12 11.70 -4.39
C PRO A 69 2.79 11.03 -3.07
N ILE A 70 1.51 11.08 -2.68
CA ILE A 70 0.97 10.29 -1.59
C ILE A 70 -0.28 9.52 -2.02
N VAL A 71 -0.54 8.40 -1.37
CA VAL A 71 -1.80 7.65 -1.46
C VAL A 71 -2.34 7.42 -0.06
N VAL A 72 -3.65 7.61 0.15
CA VAL A 72 -4.28 7.42 1.47
C VAL A 72 -5.28 6.28 1.41
N TYR A 73 -5.09 5.31 2.30
CA TYR A 73 -5.90 4.11 2.43
C TYR A 73 -6.60 4.05 3.79
N LEU A 74 -7.61 3.20 3.87
CA LEU A 74 -8.25 2.75 5.10
C LEU A 74 -8.12 1.22 5.20
N PHE A 75 -7.49 0.73 6.25
CA PHE A 75 -7.32 -0.71 6.51
C PHE A 75 -8.17 -1.19 7.69
N ALA A 76 -8.57 -2.47 7.64
CA ALA A 76 -9.25 -3.15 8.75
C ALA A 76 -8.28 -3.59 9.86
N ASN A 77 -7.01 -3.80 9.52
CA ASN A 77 -5.92 -4.15 10.42
C ASN A 77 -4.72 -3.25 10.09
N GLU A 78 -3.81 -3.07 11.02
CA GLU A 78 -2.56 -2.34 10.74
C GLU A 78 -1.84 -3.01 9.55
N PRO A 79 -1.48 -2.26 8.49
CA PRO A 79 -0.90 -2.84 7.29
C PRO A 79 0.53 -3.33 7.54
N ASP A 80 0.84 -4.52 7.01
CA ASP A 80 2.22 -5.01 6.97
C ASP A 80 2.88 -4.54 5.67
N VAL A 81 3.95 -3.77 5.78
CA VAL A 81 4.71 -3.26 4.62
C VAL A 81 5.33 -4.38 3.77
N SER A 82 5.40 -5.61 4.27
CA SER A 82 5.80 -6.78 3.48
C SER A 82 4.74 -7.24 2.47
N ASP A 83 3.48 -6.83 2.64
CA ASP A 83 2.39 -7.05 1.68
C ASP A 83 2.32 -5.97 0.59
N MET A 84 3.16 -4.93 0.68
CA MET A 84 3.21 -3.85 -0.28
C MET A 84 3.90 -4.31 -1.58
N ASN A 85 3.33 -3.91 -2.72
CA ASN A 85 3.89 -4.14 -4.04
C ASN A 85 5.13 -3.26 -4.27
N THR A 86 5.92 -3.62 -5.29
CA THR A 86 7.16 -2.91 -5.64
C THR A 86 6.98 -1.46 -6.08
N ASP A 87 5.75 -1.06 -6.41
CA ASP A 87 5.40 0.31 -6.78
C ASP A 87 4.85 1.14 -5.60
N GLY A 88 4.82 0.57 -4.39
CA GLY A 88 4.29 1.22 -3.19
C GLY A 88 2.80 1.00 -2.96
N SER A 89 2.10 0.39 -3.91
CA SER A 89 0.67 0.09 -3.75
C SER A 89 0.45 -1.14 -2.85
N PHE A 90 -0.74 -1.24 -2.26
CA PHE A 90 -1.21 -2.48 -1.64
C PHE A 90 -2.19 -3.20 -2.58
N PRO A 91 -2.30 -4.53 -2.54
CA PRO A 91 -3.32 -5.24 -3.30
C PRO A 91 -4.72 -4.84 -2.80
N GLU A 92 -5.71 -4.75 -3.70
CA GLU A 92 -7.10 -4.33 -3.38
C GLU A 92 -7.73 -5.14 -2.24
N SER A 93 -7.30 -6.39 -2.04
CA SER A 93 -7.78 -7.24 -0.94
C SER A 93 -7.22 -6.89 0.44
N ALA A 94 -6.19 -6.04 0.52
CA ALA A 94 -5.54 -5.69 1.78
C ALA A 94 -6.23 -4.52 2.50
N TYR A 95 -6.81 -3.58 1.76
CA TYR A 95 -7.47 -2.39 2.31
C TYR A 95 -8.99 -2.44 2.17
N LEU A 96 -9.68 -1.66 3.00
CA LEU A 96 -11.14 -1.48 2.93
C LEU A 96 -11.52 -0.40 1.92
N TYR A 97 -10.72 0.66 1.83
CA TYR A 97 -10.98 1.80 0.97
C TYR A 97 -9.70 2.54 0.60
N GLU A 98 -9.66 3.10 -0.61
CA GLU A 98 -8.65 4.05 -1.05
C GLU A 98 -9.32 5.41 -1.18
N PHE A 99 -8.87 6.38 -0.40
CA PHE A 99 -9.43 7.73 -0.46
C PHE A 99 -8.97 8.49 -1.70
N GLY A 100 -7.77 8.18 -2.18
CA GLY A 100 -7.23 8.70 -3.43
C GLY A 100 -5.72 8.90 -3.40
N GLU A 101 -5.25 9.53 -4.48
CA GLU A 101 -3.85 9.89 -4.72
C GLU A 101 -3.73 11.41 -4.83
N TRP A 102 -2.67 11.96 -4.23
CA TRP A 102 -2.41 13.39 -4.19
C TRP A 102 -0.94 13.71 -4.37
N LEU A 103 -0.66 15.00 -4.56
CA LEU A 103 0.68 15.51 -4.78
C LEU A 103 0.97 16.68 -3.84
N ILE A 104 1.90 16.49 -2.91
CA ILE A 104 2.33 17.54 -1.98
C ILE A 104 3.32 18.46 -2.70
N PRO A 105 3.06 19.77 -2.82
CA PRO A 105 4.02 20.73 -3.34
C PRO A 105 5.03 21.13 -2.25
N ASN A 106 6.31 20.94 -2.51
CA ASN A 106 7.39 21.34 -1.60
C ASN A 106 8.01 22.67 -2.01
N PHE A 107 8.81 23.27 -1.12
CA PHE A 107 9.59 24.49 -1.39
C PHE A 107 8.76 25.71 -1.85
N GLY A 108 7.49 25.78 -1.47
CA GLY A 108 6.57 26.85 -1.89
C GLY A 108 6.19 26.79 -3.37
N LEU A 109 6.39 25.64 -4.03
CA LEU A 109 5.90 25.43 -5.38
C LEU A 109 4.37 25.51 -5.42
N SER A 110 3.84 25.88 -6.58
CA SER A 110 2.39 25.97 -6.76
C SER A 110 1.76 24.56 -6.78
N PRO A 111 0.57 24.38 -6.20
CA PRO A 111 -0.16 23.12 -6.30
C PRO A 111 -0.40 22.72 -7.76
N GLN A 112 -0.26 21.43 -8.06
CA GLN A 112 -0.68 20.89 -9.36
C GLN A 112 -2.17 20.53 -9.32
N GLN A 113 -2.77 20.39 -10.49
CA GLN A 113 -4.17 19.99 -10.63
C GLN A 113 -4.36 18.49 -10.86
N SER A 114 -3.29 17.76 -11.20
CA SER A 114 -3.36 16.33 -11.50
C SER A 114 -2.01 15.64 -11.24
N PRO A 115 -1.90 14.86 -10.15
CA PRO A 115 -2.83 14.79 -9.02
C PRO A 115 -2.97 16.15 -8.31
N PRO A 116 -4.14 16.45 -7.70
CA PRO A 116 -4.31 17.65 -6.89
C PRO A 116 -3.52 17.57 -5.56
N PRO A 117 -3.35 18.68 -4.83
CA PRO A 117 -2.86 18.61 -3.45
C PRO A 117 -3.84 17.82 -2.55
N PRO A 118 -3.35 17.26 -1.44
CA PRO A 118 -4.24 16.60 -0.48
C PRO A 118 -5.34 17.56 0.02
N PRO A 119 -6.60 17.11 0.13
CA PRO A 119 -7.67 17.93 0.65
C PRO A 119 -7.50 18.11 2.16
N SER A 120 -8.06 19.19 2.72
CA SER A 120 -8.14 19.37 4.17
C SER A 120 -9.12 18.41 4.85
N ASN A 121 -9.94 17.71 4.07
CA ASN A 121 -11.00 16.86 4.57
C ASN A 121 -11.20 15.64 3.70
N LEU A 122 -11.51 14.52 4.35
CA LEU A 122 -11.92 13.28 3.71
C LEU A 122 -13.31 12.88 4.23
N THR A 123 -13.97 11.99 3.49
CA THR A 123 -15.29 11.45 3.89
C THR A 123 -15.17 9.97 4.14
N MET A 124 -15.50 9.54 5.36
CA MET A 124 -15.45 8.15 5.77
C MET A 124 -16.47 7.32 4.98
N PRO A 125 -16.08 6.19 4.33
CA PRO A 125 -17.03 5.34 3.63
C PRO A 125 -18.10 4.76 4.57
N ASP A 126 -19.34 4.72 4.08
CA ASP A 126 -20.42 3.95 4.70
C ASP A 126 -20.47 2.54 4.09
N PHE A 127 -19.84 1.58 4.76
CA PHE A 127 -19.78 0.20 4.30
C PHE A 127 -21.14 -0.51 4.36
N SER A 128 -22.11 0.00 5.13
CA SER A 128 -23.47 -0.54 5.14
C SER A 128 -24.22 -0.24 3.84
N GLN A 129 -23.77 0.80 3.11
CA GLN A 129 -24.31 1.23 1.83
C GLN A 129 -23.44 0.82 0.63
N ALA A 130 -22.43 -0.02 0.85
CA ALA A 130 -21.56 -0.49 -0.24
C ALA A 130 -22.38 -1.26 -1.29
N SER A 131 -22.11 -0.98 -2.57
CA SER A 131 -22.80 -1.63 -3.70
C SER A 131 -22.47 -3.13 -3.81
N THR A 132 -21.35 -3.54 -3.21
CA THR A 132 -20.89 -4.93 -3.12
C THR A 132 -20.62 -5.26 -1.66
N ASN A 133 -21.09 -6.42 -1.20
CA ASN A 133 -20.89 -6.93 0.17
C ASN A 133 -21.13 -5.90 1.30
N PRO A 134 -22.34 -5.30 1.38
CA PRO A 134 -22.65 -4.33 2.43
C PRO A 134 -22.42 -4.94 3.82
N THR A 135 -21.66 -4.24 4.65
CA THR A 135 -21.23 -4.72 5.96
C THR A 135 -21.38 -3.61 7.00
N THR A 136 -22.02 -3.92 8.12
CA THR A 136 -22.14 -3.00 9.25
C THR A 136 -21.02 -3.26 10.24
N TYR A 137 -20.24 -2.22 10.53
CA TYR A 137 -19.26 -2.21 11.61
C TYR A 137 -19.75 -1.32 12.75
N SER A 138 -19.35 -1.64 13.97
CA SER A 138 -19.66 -0.88 15.19
C SER A 138 -18.46 -0.96 16.10
N ASP A 139 -18.02 0.18 16.63
CA ASP A 139 -16.81 0.29 17.48
C ASP A 139 -15.60 -0.45 16.88
N ALA A 140 -15.40 -0.33 15.57
CA ALA A 140 -14.33 -1.02 14.88
C ALA A 140 -13.08 -0.16 14.83
N THR A 141 -11.93 -0.71 15.22
CA THR A 141 -10.64 -0.05 15.00
C THR A 141 -10.24 -0.23 13.55
N PHE A 142 -10.11 0.88 12.82
CA PHE A 142 -9.53 0.92 11.48
C PHE A 142 -8.27 1.77 11.49
N TYR A 143 -7.53 1.70 10.39
CA TYR A 143 -6.22 2.32 10.27
C TYR A 143 -6.20 3.20 9.02
N ILE A 144 -6.02 4.50 9.21
CA ILE A 144 -5.73 5.41 8.10
C ILE A 144 -4.24 5.31 7.84
N THR A 145 -3.88 5.01 6.59
CA THR A 145 -2.50 4.80 6.19
C THR A 145 -2.16 5.71 5.03
N VAL A 146 -1.06 6.44 5.15
CA VAL A 146 -0.49 7.27 4.07
C VAL A 146 0.78 6.60 3.57
N VAL A 147 0.86 6.39 2.26
CA VAL A 147 2.07 5.97 1.58
C VAL A 147 2.66 7.17 0.85
N GLU A 148 3.86 7.58 1.22
CA GLU A 148 4.68 8.56 0.51
C GLU A 148 5.55 7.86 -0.52
N THR A 149 5.68 8.44 -1.72
CA THR A 149 6.64 7.97 -2.74
C THR A 149 7.77 8.98 -2.92
N TYR A 150 8.99 8.58 -2.63
CA TYR A 150 10.18 9.43 -2.82
C TYR A 150 10.81 9.17 -4.19
N LEU A 151 10.82 10.19 -5.05
CA LEU A 151 11.17 10.05 -6.47
C LEU A 151 12.59 10.50 -6.81
N ASP A 152 13.12 11.52 -6.13
CA ASP A 152 14.37 12.20 -6.52
C ASP A 152 15.57 11.84 -5.62
N CYS A 153 15.52 10.66 -5.00
CA CYS A 153 16.57 10.21 -4.08
C CYS A 153 17.93 10.06 -4.79
N PRO A 154 19.04 10.57 -4.21
CA PRO A 154 20.35 10.47 -4.85
C PRO A 154 20.83 9.02 -5.02
N GLY A 155 21.62 8.76 -6.06
CA GLY A 155 22.42 7.52 -6.17
C GLY A 155 21.78 6.37 -6.95
N ASP A 156 20.85 6.66 -7.87
CA ASP A 156 20.17 5.65 -8.72
C ASP A 156 19.59 4.49 -7.89
N VAL A 157 18.98 4.83 -6.76
CA VAL A 157 18.34 3.87 -5.85
C VAL A 157 16.98 3.41 -6.38
N ALA A 158 16.44 2.34 -5.81
CA ALA A 158 15.04 2.01 -6.07
C ALA A 158 14.15 3.15 -5.56
N LYS A 159 12.90 3.22 -6.01
CA LYS A 159 11.92 4.09 -5.35
C LYS A 159 11.86 3.73 -3.87
N GLU A 160 11.88 4.76 -3.04
CA GLU A 160 11.78 4.63 -1.60
C GLU A 160 10.40 5.09 -1.16
N PHE A 161 9.88 4.49 -0.10
CA PHE A 161 8.52 4.74 0.38
C PHE A 161 8.52 5.06 1.86
N GLY A 162 7.69 6.03 2.24
CA GLY A 162 7.29 6.26 3.63
C GLY A 162 5.92 5.62 3.86
N VAL A 163 5.72 4.97 5.00
CA VAL A 163 4.41 4.41 5.37
C VAL A 163 4.06 4.85 6.77
N THR A 164 3.02 5.66 6.88
CA THR A 164 2.54 6.20 8.15
C THR A 164 1.14 5.70 8.42
N THR A 165 0.87 5.21 9.63
CA THR A 165 -0.45 4.70 10.02
C THR A 165 -0.91 5.34 11.33
N SER A 166 -2.20 5.67 11.40
CA SER A 166 -2.90 6.17 12.60
C SER A 166 -4.21 5.40 12.76
N SER A 167 -4.54 4.98 13.98
CA SER A 167 -5.79 4.25 14.24
C SER A 167 -6.96 5.21 14.44
N ILE A 168 -8.16 4.79 14.05
CA ILE A 168 -9.43 5.48 14.28
C ILE A 168 -10.48 4.49 14.78
N VAL A 169 -11.53 4.99 15.44
CA VAL A 169 -12.70 4.20 15.85
C VAL A 169 -13.84 4.47 14.89
N TYR A 170 -14.11 3.53 14.01
CA TYR A 170 -15.21 3.57 13.06
C TYR A 170 -16.54 3.26 13.74
N ASN A 171 -17.52 4.15 13.54
CA ASN A 171 -18.88 4.00 14.05
C ASN A 171 -18.91 3.75 15.56
N ALA A 172 -18.26 4.62 16.33
CA ALA A 172 -18.23 4.55 17.78
C ALA A 172 -19.64 4.66 18.38
N THR A 173 -19.98 3.80 19.34
CA THR A 173 -21.28 3.76 20.01
C THR A 173 -21.33 4.55 21.32
N SER A 174 -20.20 5.09 21.75
CA SER A 174 -20.10 5.98 22.92
C SER A 174 -19.04 7.06 22.71
N SER A 175 -19.37 8.30 23.11
CA SER A 175 -18.48 9.47 23.12
C SER A 175 -17.75 9.63 24.45
#